data_AF-A0A450Y5L4-F1
#
_entry.id   AF-A0A450Y5L4-F1
#
_cell.length_a   1.000
_cell.length_b   1.000
_cell.length_c   1.000
_cell.angle_alpha   90.00
_cell.angle_beta   90.00
_cell.angle_gamma   90.00
#
_symmetry.space_group_name_H-M   'P 1'
#
loop_
_entity.id
_entity.type
_entity.pdbx_description
1 polymer ?
#
loop_
_entity_poly.entity_id
_entity_poly.type
_entity_poly.pdbx_seq_one_letter_code
_entity_poly.pdbx_strand_id
1 'polypeptide(L)'
;MPAVAFDTLKFTKRLIEAGMALNIAEATAEAFREASSEANLATRQDIELLKRDIRGLEERMEAGFAQMDAKFVGMESNTDAKFAQMASNTDAKFARMDAKFAQMESNTDAKFARMDTKLAQMESNTDVKFTQLDARFDHLETNLNARMVSMEQRMTIKLGGMMVGAAITIAALVKIL
;
A
#
# COMPACT_ATOMS: atom_id res chain seq x y z
N MET A 1 28.83 -11.55 71.08
CA MET A 1 27.44 -11.97 70.81
C MET A 1 26.70 -11.97 72.14
N PRO A 2 25.60 -11.22 72.33
CA PRO A 2 24.80 -11.39 73.53
C PRO A 2 23.92 -12.62 73.27
N ALA A 3 24.46 -13.80 73.56
CA ALA A 3 23.64 -14.97 73.83
C ALA A 3 22.59 -14.54 74.86
N VAL A 4 21.37 -15.10 74.81
CA VAL A 4 20.43 -15.00 75.92
C VAL A 4 21.22 -15.38 77.17
N ALA A 5 21.54 -14.39 78.01
CA ALA A 5 22.48 -14.60 79.10
C ALA A 5 21.79 -15.50 80.11
N PHE A 6 22.04 -16.80 80.00
CA PHE A 6 21.54 -17.77 80.96
C PHE A 6 22.28 -17.52 82.27
N ASP A 7 21.58 -16.88 83.20
CA ASP A 7 22.09 -16.57 84.54
C ASP A 7 22.14 -17.87 85.35
N THR A 8 23.28 -18.57 85.25
CA THR A 8 23.53 -19.82 85.96
C THR A 8 23.36 -19.65 87.46
N LEU A 9 23.77 -18.51 88.02
CA LEU A 9 23.72 -18.26 89.46
C LEU A 9 22.28 -18.09 89.96
N LYS A 10 21.44 -17.35 89.22
CA LYS A 10 20.01 -17.23 89.54
C LYS A 10 19.27 -18.56 89.36
N PHE A 11 19.69 -19.38 88.39
CA PHE A 11 19.12 -20.71 88.17
C PHE A 11 19.50 -21.68 89.30
N THR A 12 20.78 -21.76 89.69
CA THR A 12 21.25 -22.58 90.82
C THR A 12 20.54 -22.22 92.13
N LYS A 13 20.37 -20.92 92.43
CA LYS A 13 19.63 -20.47 93.62
C LYS A 13 18.20 -21.01 93.67
N ARG A 14 17.48 -20.98 92.55
CA ARG A 14 16.12 -21.54 92.47
C ARG A 14 16.08 -23.04 92.69
N LEU A 15 17.09 -23.79 92.24
CA LEU A 15 17.17 -25.23 92.45
C LEU A 15 17.39 -25.56 93.94
N ILE A 16 18.23 -24.78 94.64
CA ILE A 16 18.45 -24.92 96.08
C ILE A 16 17.18 -24.57 96.87
N GLU A 17 16.49 -23.49 96.51
CA GLU A 17 15.20 -23.10 97.11
C GLU A 17 14.13 -24.20 96.92
N ALA A 18 14.20 -24.97 95.83
CA ALA A 18 13.34 -26.12 95.57
C ALA A 18 13.76 -27.40 96.31
N GLY A 19 14.79 -27.35 97.18
CA GLY A 19 15.25 -28.46 98.01
C GLY A 19 16.36 -29.32 97.39
N MET A 20 16.99 -28.86 96.30
CA MET A 20 18.11 -29.56 95.67
C MET A 20 19.43 -29.28 96.39
N ALA A 21 20.27 -30.29 96.57
CA ALA A 21 21.60 -30.12 97.16
C ALA A 21 22.50 -29.26 96.26
N LEU A 22 23.38 -28.44 96.87
CA LEU A 22 24.23 -27.46 96.17
C LEU A 22 25.01 -28.08 94.99
N ASN A 23 25.64 -29.23 95.22
CA ASN A 23 26.43 -29.95 94.23
C ASN A 23 25.60 -30.41 93.01
N ILE A 24 24.35 -30.83 93.24
CA ILE A 24 23.43 -31.25 92.16
C ILE A 24 22.88 -30.02 91.43
N ALA A 25 22.55 -28.95 92.16
CA ALA A 25 22.05 -27.70 91.60
C ALA A 25 23.10 -27.00 90.70
N GLU A 26 24.37 -27.00 91.10
CA GLU A 26 25.48 -26.47 90.30
C GLU A 26 25.70 -27.32 89.03
N ALA A 27 25.81 -28.64 89.18
CA ALA A 27 26.00 -29.55 88.05
C ALA A 27 24.84 -29.47 87.03
N THR A 28 23.60 -29.31 87.50
CA THR A 28 22.42 -29.19 86.62
C THR A 28 22.39 -27.84 85.89
N ALA A 29 22.76 -26.75 86.57
CA ALA A 29 22.84 -25.42 85.96
C ALA A 29 23.92 -25.36 84.87
N GLU A 30 25.06 -26.02 85.11
CA GLU A 30 26.17 -26.08 84.17
C GLU A 30 25.84 -26.95 82.95
N ALA A 31 25.29 -28.16 83.17
CA ALA A 31 24.84 -29.03 82.08
C ALA A 31 23.75 -28.36 81.21
N PHE A 32 22.83 -27.59 81.82
CA PHE A 32 21.82 -26.85 81.07
C PHE A 32 22.41 -25.67 80.29
N ARG A 33 23.38 -24.93 80.87
CA ARG A 33 24.09 -23.85 80.15
C ARG A 33 24.82 -24.42 78.94
N GLU A 34 25.50 -25.55 79.10
CA GLU A 34 26.27 -26.20 78.04
C GLU A 34 25.34 -26.67 76.92
N ALA A 35 24.28 -27.42 77.25
CA ALA A 35 23.26 -27.84 76.29
C ALA A 35 22.53 -26.66 75.59
N SER A 36 22.30 -25.56 76.32
CA SER A 36 21.68 -24.35 75.74
C SER A 36 22.66 -23.53 74.89
N SER A 37 23.96 -23.65 75.14
CA SER A 37 25.01 -22.97 74.37
C SER A 37 25.30 -23.65 73.03
N GLU A 38 24.93 -24.92 72.88
CA GLU A 38 24.95 -25.64 71.60
C GLU A 38 23.85 -25.18 70.62
N ALA A 39 22.87 -24.39 71.08
CA ALA A 39 21.83 -23.84 70.22
C ALA A 39 22.40 -22.75 69.31
N ASN A 40 22.52 -23.05 68.01
CA ASN A 40 22.84 -22.08 66.95
C ASN A 40 21.66 -21.10 66.74
N LEU A 41 21.51 -20.14 67.64
CA LEU A 41 20.49 -19.09 67.55
C LEU A 41 20.96 -17.95 66.64
N ALA A 42 20.06 -17.47 65.80
CA ALA A 42 20.29 -16.27 64.99
C ALA A 42 20.55 -15.06 65.92
N THR A 43 21.61 -14.32 65.63
CA THR A 43 22.03 -13.14 66.39
C THR A 43 21.36 -11.87 65.87
N ARG A 44 21.45 -10.77 66.64
CA ARG A 44 21.03 -9.44 66.17
C ARG A 44 21.72 -9.03 64.87
N GLN A 45 22.97 -9.43 64.67
CA GLN A 45 23.72 -9.12 63.46
C GLN A 45 23.14 -9.86 62.26
N ASP A 46 22.74 -11.12 62.43
CA ASP A 46 22.10 -11.93 61.38
C ASP A 46 20.76 -11.31 60.96
N ILE A 47 19.97 -10.84 61.94
CA ILE A 47 18.71 -10.14 61.67
C ILE A 47 18.96 -8.83 60.91
N GLU A 48 19.99 -8.06 61.26
CA GLU A 48 20.33 -6.82 60.56
C GLU A 48 20.91 -7.04 59.16
N LEU A 49 21.56 -8.19 58.91
CA LEU A 49 21.93 -8.63 57.56
C LEU A 49 20.67 -8.97 56.75
N LEU A 50 19.77 -9.78 57.33
CA LEU A 50 18.52 -10.15 56.67
C LEU A 50 17.66 -8.93 56.31
N LYS A 51 17.56 -7.93 57.20
CA LYS A 51 16.85 -6.66 56.92
C LYS A 51 17.48 -5.85 55.79
N ARG A 52 18.80 -5.94 55.61
CA ARG A 52 19.49 -5.28 54.49
C ARG A 52 19.23 -6.04 53.19
N ASP A 53 19.29 -7.36 53.22
CA ASP A 53 19.00 -8.19 52.06
C ASP A 53 17.55 -8.04 51.59
N ILE A 54 16.59 -7.98 52.53
CA ILE A 54 15.17 -7.73 52.24
C ILE A 54 14.99 -6.37 51.59
N ARG A 55 15.56 -5.29 52.16
CA ARG A 55 15.49 -3.95 51.54
C ARG A 55 16.10 -3.93 50.13
N GLY A 56 17.25 -4.57 49.94
CA GLY A 56 17.86 -4.68 48.62
C GLY A 56 17.06 -5.54 47.64
N LEU A 57 16.23 -6.47 48.12
CA LEU A 57 15.29 -7.23 47.30
C LEU A 57 14.09 -6.35 46.90
N GLU A 58 13.53 -5.60 47.85
CA GLU A 58 12.42 -4.67 47.62
C GLU A 58 12.79 -3.61 46.58
N GLU A 59 13.97 -2.99 46.71
CA GLU A 59 14.47 -2.01 45.74
C GLU A 59 14.63 -2.61 44.34
N ARG A 60 15.13 -3.85 44.24
CA ARG A 60 15.27 -4.55 42.94
C ARG A 60 13.92 -4.92 42.34
N MET A 61 12.94 -5.31 43.16
CA MET A 61 11.59 -5.58 42.69
C MET A 61 10.93 -4.29 42.18
N GLU A 62 11.02 -3.21 42.93
CA GLU A 62 10.47 -1.90 42.53
C GLU A 62 11.09 -1.43 41.22
N ALA A 63 12.42 -1.51 41.08
CA ALA A 63 13.10 -1.20 39.83
C ALA A 63 12.66 -2.12 38.68
N GLY A 64 12.45 -3.41 38.96
CA GLY A 64 11.94 -4.39 38.00
C GLY A 64 10.52 -4.07 37.52
N PHE A 65 9.63 -3.69 38.43
CA PHE A 65 8.26 -3.26 38.10
C PHE A 65 8.25 -1.96 37.30
N ALA A 66 9.02 -0.95 37.72
CA ALA A 66 9.15 0.29 36.97
C ALA A 66 9.70 0.07 35.54
N GLN A 67 10.65 -0.86 35.37
CA GLN A 67 11.14 -1.23 34.04
C GLN A 67 10.06 -1.93 33.20
N MET A 68 9.23 -2.77 33.83
CA MET A 68 8.13 -3.47 33.16
C MET A 68 7.06 -2.48 32.70
N ASP A 69 6.66 -1.53 33.55
CA ASP A 69 5.73 -0.47 33.22
C ASP A 69 6.25 0.38 32.06
N ALA A 70 7.51 0.79 32.11
CA ALA A 70 8.14 1.55 31.03
C ALA A 70 8.15 0.77 29.70
N LYS A 71 8.41 -0.55 29.75
CA LYS A 71 8.32 -1.42 28.56
C LYS A 71 6.89 -1.55 28.05
N PHE A 72 5.90 -1.63 28.95
CA PHE A 72 4.50 -1.74 28.58
C PHE A 72 4.01 -0.47 27.88
N VAL A 73 4.29 0.70 28.47
CA VAL A 73 4.01 2.01 27.84
C VAL A 73 4.72 2.15 26.50
N GLY A 74 5.98 1.74 26.41
CA GLY A 74 6.72 1.74 25.14
C GLY A 74 6.10 0.81 24.09
N MET A 75 5.60 -0.35 24.50
CA MET A 75 4.95 -1.32 23.61
C MET A 75 3.59 -0.80 23.12
N GLU A 76 2.80 -0.19 24.00
CA GLU A 76 1.52 0.44 23.68
C GLU A 76 1.73 1.57 22.65
N SER A 77 2.66 2.49 22.95
CA SER A 77 3.00 3.60 22.04
C SER A 77 3.48 3.12 20.67
N ASN A 78 4.31 2.07 20.61
CA ASN A 78 4.76 1.48 19.35
C ASN A 78 3.61 0.81 18.58
N THR A 79 2.67 0.20 19.29
CA THR A 79 1.49 -0.43 18.68
C THR A 79 0.57 0.62 18.08
N ASP A 80 0.30 1.70 18.81
CA ASP A 80 -0.48 2.85 18.32
C ASP A 80 0.16 3.49 17.10
N ALA A 81 1.49 3.71 17.14
CA ALA A 81 2.23 4.26 16.02
C ALA A 81 2.12 3.38 14.77
N LYS A 82 2.26 2.05 14.93
CA LYS A 82 2.09 1.10 13.82
C LYS A 82 0.66 1.09 13.28
N PHE A 83 -0.33 1.20 14.14
CA PHE A 83 -1.74 1.22 13.73
C PHE A 83 -2.06 2.50 12.96
N ALA A 84 -1.62 3.66 13.45
CA ALA A 84 -1.75 4.94 12.77
C ALA A 84 -1.03 4.94 11.40
N GLN A 85 0.19 4.36 11.35
CA GLN A 85 0.93 4.20 10.09
C GLN A 85 0.19 3.30 9.10
N MET A 86 -0.40 2.19 9.57
CA MET A 86 -1.16 1.27 8.74
C MET A 86 -2.43 1.92 8.18
N ALA A 87 -3.16 2.68 9.00
CA ALA A 87 -4.31 3.46 8.57
C ALA A 87 -3.91 4.48 7.49
N SER A 88 -2.88 5.28 7.75
CA SER A 88 -2.36 6.27 6.80
C SER A 88 -1.92 5.66 5.46
N ASN A 89 -1.22 4.51 5.48
CA ASN A 89 -0.83 3.80 4.27
C ASN A 89 -2.04 3.24 3.50
N THR A 90 -3.08 2.83 4.21
CA THR A 90 -4.32 2.33 3.61
C THR A 90 -5.06 3.46 2.90
N ASP A 91 -5.24 4.60 3.58
CA ASP A 91 -5.84 5.81 2.98
C ASP A 91 -5.08 6.28 1.75
N ALA A 92 -3.74 6.32 1.82
CA ALA A 92 -2.91 6.69 0.68
C ALA A 92 -3.06 5.73 -0.51
N LYS A 93 -3.22 4.42 -0.26
CA LYS A 93 -3.48 3.44 -1.32
C LYS A 93 -4.86 3.63 -1.96
N PHE A 94 -5.89 3.93 -1.16
CA PHE A 94 -7.23 4.23 -1.68
C PHE A 94 -7.23 5.50 -2.53
N ALA A 95 -6.67 6.60 -2.03
CA ALA A 95 -6.55 7.84 -2.79
C ALA A 95 -5.80 7.65 -4.13
N ARG A 96 -4.75 6.82 -4.14
CA ARG A 96 -4.03 6.46 -5.37
C ARG A 96 -4.89 5.64 -6.34
N MET A 97 -5.77 4.79 -5.82
CA MET A 97 -6.69 3.99 -6.62
C MET A 97 -7.76 4.88 -7.26
N ASP A 98 -8.34 5.80 -6.49
CA ASP A 98 -9.31 6.78 -6.97
C ASP A 98 -8.71 7.65 -8.09
N ALA A 99 -7.49 8.15 -7.87
CA ALA A 99 -6.78 8.92 -8.89
C ALA A 99 -6.51 8.11 -10.17
N LYS A 100 -6.17 6.82 -10.05
CA LYS A 100 -6.00 5.93 -11.21
C LYS A 100 -7.32 5.68 -11.94
N PHE A 101 -8.43 5.54 -11.24
CA PHE A 101 -9.75 5.38 -11.84
C PHE A 101 -10.17 6.64 -12.60
N ALA A 102 -10.05 7.82 -11.98
CA ALA A 102 -10.32 9.09 -12.66
C ALA A 102 -9.44 9.29 -13.91
N GLN A 103 -8.16 8.90 -13.83
CA GLN A 103 -7.27 8.93 -14.97
C GLN A 103 -7.70 7.95 -16.08
N MET A 104 -8.16 6.76 -15.73
CA MET A 104 -8.65 5.77 -16.69
C MET A 104 -9.92 6.22 -17.40
N GLU A 105 -10.85 6.83 -16.67
CA GLU A 105 -12.07 7.44 -17.19
C GLU A 105 -11.72 8.55 -18.19
N SER A 106 -10.90 9.51 -17.79
CA SER A 106 -10.45 10.60 -18.66
C SER A 106 -9.73 10.10 -19.93
N ASN A 107 -8.86 9.09 -19.80
CA ASN A 107 -8.21 8.49 -20.95
C ASN A 107 -9.18 7.78 -21.90
N THR A 108 -10.25 7.20 -21.36
CA THR A 108 -11.30 6.52 -22.12
C THR A 108 -12.13 7.54 -22.89
N ASP A 109 -12.58 8.60 -22.23
CA ASP A 109 -13.29 9.72 -22.86
C ASP A 109 -12.46 10.36 -23.97
N ALA A 110 -11.17 10.60 -23.71
CA ALA A 110 -10.25 11.16 -24.70
C ALA A 110 -10.08 10.24 -25.93
N LYS A 111 -10.09 8.91 -25.73
CA LYS A 111 -10.05 7.95 -26.85
C LYS A 111 -11.34 7.97 -27.66
N PHE A 112 -12.50 8.04 -27.00
CA PHE A 112 -13.79 8.15 -27.68
C PHE A 112 -13.89 9.44 -28.50
N ALA A 113 -13.56 10.59 -27.91
CA ALA A 113 -13.55 11.87 -28.63
C ALA A 113 -12.62 11.87 -29.86
N ARG A 114 -11.45 11.21 -29.76
CA ARG A 114 -10.54 11.02 -30.90
C ARG A 114 -11.16 10.14 -31.98
N MET A 115 -11.89 9.09 -31.59
CA MET A 115 -12.57 8.20 -32.52
C MET A 115 -13.70 8.92 -33.25
N ASP A 116 -14.50 9.72 -32.54
CA ASP A 116 -15.56 10.55 -33.13
C ASP A 116 -14.99 11.54 -34.14
N THR A 117 -13.89 12.22 -33.78
CA THR A 117 -13.19 13.15 -34.68
C THR A 117 -12.69 12.42 -35.94
N LYS A 118 -12.12 11.23 -35.77
CA LYS A 118 -11.59 10.44 -36.90
C LYS A 118 -12.71 9.92 -37.81
N LEU A 119 -13.87 9.56 -37.24
CA LEU A 119 -15.06 9.16 -38.00
C LEU A 119 -15.61 10.34 -38.80
N ALA A 120 -15.80 11.50 -38.17
CA ALA A 120 -16.24 12.71 -38.86
C ALA A 120 -15.28 13.12 -40.00
N GLN A 121 -13.97 12.99 -39.78
CA GLN A 121 -12.98 13.26 -40.81
C GLN A 121 -13.04 12.24 -41.96
N MET A 122 -13.31 10.97 -41.67
CA MET A 122 -13.47 9.94 -42.69
C MET A 122 -14.73 10.16 -43.54
N GLU A 123 -15.83 10.56 -42.92
CA GLU A 123 -17.08 10.94 -43.58
C GLU A 123 -16.85 12.13 -44.52
N SER A 124 -16.26 13.21 -44.01
CA SER A 124 -15.93 14.40 -44.83
C SER A 124 -15.00 14.07 -46.00
N ASN A 125 -13.96 13.25 -45.77
CA ASN A 125 -13.07 12.82 -46.85
C ASN A 125 -13.79 11.97 -47.91
N THR A 126 -14.79 11.20 -47.50
CA THR A 126 -15.61 10.37 -48.39
C THR A 126 -16.51 11.26 -49.24
N ASP A 127 -17.20 12.22 -48.63
CA ASP A 127 -18.03 13.20 -49.34
C ASP A 127 -17.23 13.98 -50.38
N VAL A 128 -16.06 14.49 -49.99
CA VAL A 128 -15.16 15.21 -50.92
C VAL A 128 -14.76 14.33 -52.10
N LYS A 129 -14.46 13.04 -51.86
CA LYS A 129 -14.14 12.10 -52.94
C LYS A 129 -15.34 11.84 -53.85
N PHE A 130 -16.55 11.74 -53.32
CA PHE A 130 -17.77 11.59 -54.12
C PHE A 130 -18.04 12.83 -54.97
N THR A 131 -17.98 14.04 -54.40
CA THR A 131 -18.13 15.28 -55.16
C THR A 131 -17.07 15.41 -56.26
N GLN A 132 -15.83 14.98 -55.99
CA GLN A 132 -14.77 14.94 -57.00
C GLN A 132 -15.03 13.91 -58.11
N LEU A 133 -15.64 12.77 -57.78
CA LEU A 133 -16.04 11.77 -58.77
C LEU A 133 -17.17 12.31 -59.65
N ASP A 134 -18.20 12.93 -59.06
CA ASP A 134 -19.31 13.55 -59.81
C ASP A 134 -18.78 14.59 -60.80
N ALA A 135 -17.92 15.51 -60.35
CA ALA A 135 -17.31 16.51 -61.22
C ALA A 135 -16.47 15.90 -62.36
N ARG A 136 -15.79 14.77 -62.11
CA ARG A 136 -15.07 14.04 -63.16
C ARG A 136 -16.01 13.38 -64.16
N PHE A 137 -17.15 12.86 -63.71
CA PHE A 137 -18.19 12.30 -64.58
C PHE A 137 -18.82 13.39 -65.45
N ASP A 138 -19.21 14.52 -64.87
CA ASP A 138 -19.77 15.67 -65.61
C ASP A 138 -18.79 16.16 -66.69
N HIS A 139 -17.49 16.27 -66.34
CA HIS A 139 -16.45 16.64 -67.30
C HIS A 139 -16.33 15.59 -68.42
N LEU A 140 -16.38 14.30 -68.08
CA LEU A 140 -16.27 13.22 -69.06
C LEU A 140 -17.47 13.21 -70.02
N GLU A 141 -18.69 13.37 -69.50
CA GLU A 141 -19.91 13.50 -70.30
C GLU A 141 -19.85 14.71 -71.24
N THR A 142 -19.43 15.87 -70.73
CA THR A 142 -19.27 17.09 -71.53
C THR A 142 -18.26 16.91 -72.66
N ASN A 143 -17.12 16.27 -72.38
CA ASN A 143 -16.07 16.00 -73.37
C ASN A 143 -16.55 14.98 -74.43
N LEU A 144 -17.26 13.93 -74.01
CA LEU A 144 -17.83 12.94 -74.93
C LEU A 144 -18.89 13.59 -75.84
N ASN A 145 -19.79 14.40 -75.30
CA ASN A 145 -20.78 15.15 -76.09
C ASN A 145 -20.11 16.08 -77.10
N ALA A 146 -19.10 16.86 -76.66
CA ALA A 146 -18.35 17.74 -77.55
C ALA A 146 -17.67 16.96 -78.69
N ARG A 147 -17.05 15.80 -78.38
CA ARG A 147 -16.46 14.92 -79.39
C ARG A 147 -17.51 14.38 -80.35
N MET A 148 -18.66 13.93 -79.86
CA MET A 148 -19.75 13.42 -80.68
C MET A 148 -20.26 14.48 -81.65
N VAL A 149 -20.58 15.68 -81.18
CA VAL A 149 -20.99 16.81 -82.02
C VAL A 149 -19.91 17.15 -83.05
N SER A 150 -18.63 17.17 -82.67
CA SER A 150 -17.53 17.43 -83.61
C SER A 150 -17.41 16.35 -84.68
N MET A 151 -17.70 15.09 -84.34
CA MET A 151 -17.72 13.98 -85.30
C MET A 151 -18.92 14.09 -86.24
N GLU A 152 -20.11 14.39 -85.73
CA GLU A 152 -21.32 14.64 -86.53
C GLU A 152 -21.08 15.75 -87.55
N GLN A 153 -20.58 16.91 -87.11
CA GLN A 153 -20.24 18.02 -88.00
C GLN A 153 -19.25 17.61 -89.09
N ARG A 154 -18.17 16.91 -88.72
CA ARG A 154 -17.18 16.41 -89.68
C ARG A 154 -17.77 15.41 -90.66
N MET A 155 -18.67 14.53 -90.23
CA MET A 155 -19.36 13.59 -91.10
C MET A 155 -20.34 14.31 -92.05
N THR A 156 -21.14 15.25 -91.55
CA THR A 156 -22.06 16.04 -92.37
C THR A 156 -21.33 16.86 -93.43
N ILE A 157 -20.22 17.50 -93.08
CA ILE A 157 -19.39 18.25 -94.04
C ILE A 157 -18.82 17.31 -95.10
N LYS A 158 -18.27 16.15 -94.70
CA LYS A 158 -17.72 15.16 -95.63
C LYS A 158 -18.79 14.59 -96.58
N LEU A 159 -19.96 14.24 -96.05
CA LEU A 159 -21.09 13.70 -96.83
C LEU A 159 -21.66 14.77 -97.78
N GLY A 160 -21.87 16.00 -97.31
CA GLY A 160 -22.34 17.11 -98.13
C GLY A 160 -21.39 17.43 -99.28
N GLY A 161 -20.07 17.46 -98.99
CA GLY A 161 -19.04 17.64 -100.01
C GLY A 161 -19.03 16.51 -101.05
N MET A 162 -19.18 15.25 -100.62
CA MET A 162 -19.29 14.09 -101.53
C MET A 162 -20.54 14.16 -102.41
N MET A 163 -21.70 14.55 -101.86
CA MET A 163 -22.95 14.66 -102.62
C MET A 163 -22.87 15.77 -103.68
N VAL A 164 -22.32 16.94 -103.35
CA VAL A 164 -22.11 18.01 -104.32
C VAL A 164 -21.13 17.59 -105.41
N GLY A 165 -20.02 16.94 -105.03
CA GLY A 165 -19.07 16.37 -105.98
C GLY A 165 -19.71 15.36 -106.93
N ALA A 166 -20.49 14.42 -106.40
CA ALA A 166 -21.21 13.41 -107.18
C ALA A 166 -22.26 14.03 -108.11
N ALA A 167 -22.98 15.07 -107.67
CA ALA A 167 -23.93 15.77 -108.52
C ALA A 167 -23.24 16.50 -109.69
N ILE A 168 -22.08 17.12 -109.44
CA ILE A 168 -21.28 17.79 -110.48
C ILE A 168 -20.78 16.77 -111.51
N THR A 169 -20.27 15.61 -111.06
CA THR A 169 -19.78 14.57 -111.98
C THR A 169 -20.90 13.96 -112.82
N ILE A 170 -22.07 13.68 -112.22
CA ILE A 170 -23.25 13.20 -112.96
C ILE A 170 -23.72 14.25 -113.98
N ALA A 171 -23.82 15.53 -113.60
CA ALA A 171 -24.24 16.60 -114.51
C ALA A 171 -23.28 16.78 -115.69
N ALA A 172 -21.96 16.65 -115.46
CA ALA A 172 -20.97 16.69 -116.53
C ALA A 172 -21.11 15.49 -117.49
N LEU A 173 -21.39 14.29 -116.97
CA LEU A 173 -21.63 13.08 -117.78
C LEU A 173 -22.89 13.18 -118.65
N VAL A 174 -24.00 13.70 -118.11
CA VAL A 174 -25.26 13.88 -118.87
C VAL A 174 -25.09 14.89 -120.02
N LYS A 175 -24.22 15.89 -119.88
CA LYS A 175 -23.99 16.90 -120.92
C LYS A 175 -23.11 16.43 -122.08
N ILE A 176 -22.46 15.26 -121.92
CA ILE A 176 -21.54 14.65 -122.90
C ILE A 176 -22.21 13.50 -123.69
N LEU A 177 -23.34 12.99 -123.21
CA LEU A 177 -24.23 12.03 -123.91
C LEU A 177 -25.29 12.78 -124.73
#